data_AF-A0A7S2D152-F1
#
_entry.id   AF-A0A7S2D152-F1
#
_cell.length_a   1.000
_cell.length_b   1.000
_cell.length_c   1.000
_cell.angle_alpha   90.00
_cell.angle_beta   90.00
_cell.angle_gamma   90.00
#
_symmetry.space_group_name_H-M   'P 1'
#
loop_
_entity.id
_entity.type
_entity.pdbx_description
1 polymer ?
#
loop_
_entity_poly.entity_id
_entity_poly.type
_entity_poly.pdbx_seq_one_letter_code
_entity_poly.pdbx_strand_id
1 'polypeptide(L)'
;AMLLTFAELNGARRNEEAVRYGNEALQIFKDLGNPRMQAAVHLALMGAHQLRGSAKDALEAATAGLELYRDVQDKKGEGKALHGLALAYGVAEKWGEALKSSRSARTIFQEL
;
A
#
# COMPACT_ATOMS: atom_id res chain seq x y z
N ALA A 1 7.11 -26.25 -17.56
CA ALA A 1 7.58 -24.85 -17.72
C ALA A 1 6.50 -23.91 -18.24
N MET A 2 5.79 -24.23 -19.34
CA MET A 2 4.84 -23.31 -20.01
C MET A 2 3.64 -22.83 -19.17
N LEU A 3 3.10 -23.65 -18.25
CA LEU A 3 1.98 -23.24 -17.38
C LEU A 3 2.40 -22.25 -16.29
N LEU A 4 3.61 -22.42 -15.74
CA LEU A 4 4.17 -21.50 -14.74
C LEU A 4 4.44 -20.14 -15.37
N THR A 5 5.06 -20.11 -16.56
CA THR A 5 5.31 -18.88 -17.29
C THR A 5 4.03 -18.17 -17.72
N PHE A 6 2.95 -18.91 -18.05
CA PHE A 6 1.66 -18.32 -18.36
C PHE A 6 0.96 -17.74 -17.12
N ALA A 7 1.07 -18.42 -15.97
CA ALA A 7 0.55 -17.91 -14.70
C ALA A 7 1.31 -16.66 -14.25
N GLU A 8 2.63 -16.65 -14.37
CA GLU A 8 3.50 -15.49 -14.08
C GLU A 8 3.18 -14.31 -14.99
N LEU A 9 3.04 -14.53 -16.31
CA LEU A 9 2.70 -13.48 -17.28
C LEU A 9 1.32 -12.86 -16.99
N ASN A 10 0.31 -13.70 -16.69
CA ASN A 10 -1.01 -13.20 -16.32
C ASN A 10 -0.99 -12.45 -14.98
N GLY A 11 -0.19 -12.92 -14.01
CA GLY A 11 0.02 -12.23 -12.74
C GLY A 11 0.64 -10.85 -12.94
N ALA A 12 1.71 -10.76 -13.74
CA ALA A 12 2.39 -9.52 -14.06
C ALA A 12 1.43 -8.52 -14.74
N ARG A 13 0.69 -8.97 -15.76
CA ARG A 13 -0.29 -8.14 -16.46
C ARG A 13 -1.36 -7.57 -15.52
N ARG A 14 -1.90 -8.39 -14.62
CA ARG A 14 -2.91 -7.95 -13.65
C ARG A 14 -2.36 -6.90 -12.68
N ASN A 15 -1.10 -7.04 -12.29
CA ASN A 15 -0.45 -6.07 -11.39
C ASN A 15 -0.18 -4.73 -12.10
N GLU A 16 0.19 -4.75 -13.39
CA GLU A 16 0.34 -3.52 -14.20
C GLU A 16 -0.98 -2.79 -14.38
N GLU A 17 -2.05 -3.52 -14.71
CA GLU A 17 -3.40 -2.96 -14.82
C GLU A 17 -3.87 -2.37 -13.47
N ALA A 18 -3.57 -3.03 -12.34
CA ALA A 18 -3.88 -2.52 -11.01
C ALA A 18 -3.17 -1.19 -10.70
N VAL A 19 -1.90 -1.06 -11.09
CA VAL A 19 -1.16 0.21 -10.93
C VAL A 19 -1.75 1.30 -11.82
N ARG A 20 -2.08 0.98 -13.07
CA ARG A 20 -2.69 1.95 -13.99
C ARG A 20 -4.03 2.48 -13.46
N TYR A 21 -4.95 1.59 -13.11
CA TYR A 21 -6.25 1.98 -12.57
C TYR A 21 -6.14 2.68 -11.21
N GLY A 22 -5.17 2.28 -10.39
CA GLY A 22 -4.89 2.97 -9.13
C GLY A 22 -4.44 4.42 -9.36
N ASN A 23 -3.58 4.69 -10.32
CA ASN A 23 -3.15 6.05 -10.66
C ASN A 23 -4.29 6.90 -11.24
N GLU A 24 -5.14 6.32 -12.09
CA GLU A 24 -6.35 7.01 -12.58
C GLU A 24 -7.32 7.34 -11.43
N ALA A 25 -7.56 6.39 -10.53
CA ALA A 25 -8.39 6.62 -9.34
C ALA A 25 -7.81 7.69 -8.43
N LEU A 26 -6.48 7.74 -8.27
CA LEU A 26 -5.81 8.76 -7.47
C LEU A 26 -6.06 10.15 -8.05
N GLN A 27 -5.96 10.31 -9.38
CA GLN A 27 -6.26 11.58 -10.05
C GLN A 27 -7.73 11.99 -9.84
N ILE A 28 -8.67 11.05 -10.00
CA ILE A 28 -10.10 11.32 -9.76
C ILE A 28 -10.33 11.79 -8.32
N PHE A 29 -9.81 11.09 -7.31
CA PHE A 29 -10.03 11.47 -5.91
C PHE A 29 -9.27 12.72 -5.49
N LYS A 30 -8.21 13.09 -6.22
CA LYS A 30 -7.54 14.38 -6.10
C LYS A 30 -8.46 15.50 -6.59
N ASP A 31 -9.04 15.36 -7.76
CA ASP A 31 -9.94 16.37 -8.35
C ASP A 31 -11.23 16.51 -7.54
N LEU A 32 -11.70 15.42 -6.91
CA LEU A 32 -12.85 15.43 -5.99
C LEU A 32 -12.51 15.94 -4.58
N GLY A 33 -11.24 16.25 -4.27
CA GLY A 33 -10.84 16.70 -2.94
C GLY A 33 -11.10 15.68 -1.83
N ASN A 34 -10.94 14.37 -2.13
CA ASN A 34 -11.21 13.29 -1.18
C ASN A 34 -9.90 12.61 -0.70
N PRO A 35 -9.19 13.20 0.28
CA PRO A 35 -7.91 12.66 0.77
C PRO A 35 -8.02 11.27 1.39
N ARG A 36 -9.17 10.93 1.99
CA ARG A 36 -9.42 9.60 2.56
C ARG A 36 -9.45 8.51 1.48
N MET A 37 -10.07 8.81 0.34
CA MET A 37 -10.09 7.87 -0.79
C MET A 37 -8.75 7.83 -1.52
N GLN A 38 -8.02 8.95 -1.62
CA GLN A 38 -6.63 8.95 -2.12
C GLN A 38 -5.75 8.04 -1.24
N ALA A 39 -5.87 8.12 0.08
CA ALA A 39 -5.13 7.26 1.01
C ALA A 39 -5.44 5.77 0.80
N ALA A 40 -6.72 5.43 0.60
CA ALA A 40 -7.13 4.05 0.32
C ALA A 40 -6.54 3.53 -0.99
N VAL A 41 -6.51 4.38 -2.03
CA VAL A 41 -5.90 4.04 -3.33
C VAL A 41 -4.40 3.83 -3.19
N HIS A 42 -3.71 4.66 -2.41
CA HIS A 42 -2.29 4.47 -2.10
C HIS A 42 -2.00 3.11 -1.43
N LEU A 43 -2.87 2.63 -0.53
CA LEU A 43 -2.71 1.28 0.03
C LEU A 43 -2.94 0.16 -0.99
N ALA A 44 -3.88 0.35 -1.93
CA ALA A 44 -4.09 -0.60 -3.03
C ALA A 44 -2.87 -0.65 -3.98
N LEU A 45 -2.31 0.51 -4.33
CA LEU A 45 -1.09 0.63 -5.12
C LEU A 45 0.09 -0.04 -4.42
N MET A 46 0.25 0.17 -3.11
CA MET A 46 1.27 -0.52 -2.33
C MET A 46 1.18 -2.05 -2.47
N GLY A 47 -0.02 -2.62 -2.34
CA GLY A 47 -0.23 -4.06 -2.52
C GLY A 47 0.15 -4.53 -3.93
N ALA A 48 -0.21 -3.77 -4.96
CA ALA A 48 0.18 -4.07 -6.34
C ALA A 48 1.71 -4.02 -6.54
N HIS A 49 2.41 -3.05 -5.94
CA HIS A 49 3.87 -2.96 -6.01
C HIS A 49 4.57 -4.09 -5.24
N GLN A 50 4.02 -4.54 -4.11
CA GLN A 50 4.52 -5.71 -3.38
C GLN A 50 4.45 -6.97 -4.22
N LEU A 51 3.32 -7.21 -4.90
CA LEU A 51 3.15 -8.36 -5.80
C LEU A 51 4.10 -8.33 -7.01
N ARG A 52 4.64 -7.15 -7.35
CA ARG A 52 5.68 -6.97 -8.38
C ARG A 52 7.10 -7.05 -7.82
N GLY A 53 7.27 -7.22 -6.51
CA GLY A 53 8.58 -7.19 -5.85
C GLY A 53 9.23 -5.81 -5.77
N SER A 54 8.49 -4.73 -6.10
CA SER A 54 9.03 -3.37 -6.02
C SER A 54 8.87 -2.82 -4.61
N ALA A 55 9.85 -3.13 -3.75
CA ALA A 55 9.86 -2.69 -2.35
C ALA A 55 9.84 -1.15 -2.22
N LYS A 56 10.55 -0.45 -3.12
CA LYS A 56 10.63 1.01 -3.12
C LYS A 56 9.26 1.64 -3.34
N ASP A 57 8.59 1.27 -4.43
CA ASP A 57 7.29 1.85 -4.78
C ASP A 57 6.22 1.47 -3.74
N ALA A 58 6.29 0.26 -3.17
CA ALA A 58 5.41 -0.17 -2.09
C ALA A 58 5.57 0.71 -0.83
N LEU A 59 6.81 1.05 -0.46
CA LEU A 59 7.10 1.94 0.67
C LEU A 59 6.61 3.37 0.42
N GLU A 60 6.85 3.91 -0.78
CA GLU A 60 6.37 5.24 -1.16
C GLU A 60 4.84 5.31 -1.09
N ALA A 61 4.15 4.31 -1.66
CA ALA A 61 2.70 4.25 -1.66
C ALA A 61 2.11 4.09 -0.24
N ALA A 62 2.64 3.20 0.60
CA ALA A 62 2.17 3.09 1.98
C ALA A 62 2.46 4.36 2.81
N THR A 63 3.56 5.05 2.55
CA THR A 63 3.91 6.31 3.25
C THR A 63 2.93 7.42 2.87
N ALA A 64 2.66 7.60 1.58
CA ALA A 64 1.69 8.59 1.11
C ALA A 64 0.28 8.32 1.68
N GLY A 65 -0.15 7.06 1.71
CA GLY A 65 -1.42 6.68 2.33
C GLY A 65 -1.46 6.95 3.84
N LEU A 66 -0.34 6.72 4.54
CA LEU A 66 -0.22 7.00 5.97
C LEU A 66 -0.34 8.49 6.29
N GLU A 67 0.36 9.34 5.53
CA GLU A 67 0.31 10.80 5.68
C GLU A 67 -1.12 11.31 5.50
N LEU A 68 -1.79 10.91 4.42
CA LEU A 68 -3.18 11.31 4.17
C LEU A 68 -4.13 10.84 5.26
N TYR A 69 -4.00 9.60 5.76
CA TYR A 69 -4.84 9.13 6.86
C TYR A 69 -4.61 9.90 8.16
N ARG A 70 -3.37 10.35 8.43
CA ARG A 70 -3.06 11.22 9.55
C ARG A 70 -3.67 12.60 9.39
N ASP A 71 -3.59 13.18 8.19
CA ASP A 71 -4.15 14.49 7.87
C ASP A 71 -5.67 14.52 8.08
N VAL A 72 -6.36 13.45 7.67
CA VAL A 72 -7.81 13.32 7.90
C VAL A 72 -8.17 12.74 9.27
N GLN A 73 -7.20 12.52 10.14
CA GLN A 73 -7.36 11.94 11.48
C GLN A 73 -8.10 10.58 11.50
N ASP A 74 -8.00 9.80 10.43
CA ASP A 74 -8.60 8.45 10.35
C ASP A 74 -7.66 7.44 10.99
N LYS A 75 -7.86 7.19 12.29
CA LYS A 75 -7.05 6.24 13.06
C LYS A 75 -7.11 4.82 12.51
N LYS A 76 -8.26 4.36 12.04
CA LYS A 76 -8.38 3.02 11.45
C LYS A 76 -7.58 2.93 10.15
N GLY A 77 -7.61 3.98 9.33
CA GLY A 77 -6.78 4.13 8.14
C GLY A 77 -5.29 4.17 8.46
N GLU A 78 -4.89 4.95 9.47
CA GLU A 78 -3.51 5.05 9.97
C GLU A 78 -2.97 3.67 10.35
N GLY A 79 -3.73 2.88 11.11
CA GLY A 79 -3.36 1.51 11.49
C GLY A 79 -3.17 0.60 10.27
N LYS A 80 -4.05 0.69 9.27
CA LYS A 80 -3.92 -0.09 8.02
C LYS A 80 -2.67 0.31 7.23
N ALA A 81 -2.38 1.60 7.15
CA ALA A 81 -1.20 2.09 6.43
C ALA A 81 0.11 1.70 7.12
N LEU A 82 0.16 1.75 8.46
CA LEU A 82 1.30 1.25 9.24
C LEU A 82 1.51 -0.26 9.08
N HIS A 83 0.42 -1.03 8.99
CA HIS A 83 0.52 -2.45 8.64
C HIS A 83 1.07 -2.65 7.22
N GLY A 84 0.59 -1.85 6.25
CA GLY A 84 1.13 -1.81 4.90
C GLY A 84 2.63 -1.52 4.83
N LEU A 85 3.10 -0.52 5.59
CA LEU A 85 4.53 -0.24 5.75
C LEU A 85 5.29 -1.43 6.33
N ALA A 86 4.74 -2.11 7.33
CA ALA A 86 5.37 -3.29 7.91
C ALA A 86 5.61 -4.38 6.86
N LEU A 87 4.62 -4.64 6.01
CA LEU A 87 4.74 -5.57 4.90
C LEU A 87 5.77 -5.10 3.87
N ALA A 88 5.76 -3.81 3.50
CA ALA A 88 6.66 -3.25 2.50
C ALA A 88 8.12 -3.26 2.98
N TYR A 89 8.37 -2.98 4.27
CA TYR A 89 9.68 -3.16 4.89
C TYR A 89 10.12 -4.62 4.93
N GLY A 90 9.20 -5.57 5.10
CA GLY A 90 9.48 -7.00 5.00
C GLY A 90 9.98 -7.40 3.61
N VAL A 91 9.35 -6.90 2.55
CA VAL A 91 9.83 -7.10 1.16
C VAL A 91 11.20 -6.45 0.94
N ALA A 92 11.48 -5.33 1.61
CA ALA A 92 12.78 -4.66 1.59
C ALA A 92 13.84 -5.30 2.51
N GLU A 93 13.51 -6.41 3.20
CA GLU A 93 14.34 -7.06 4.21
C GLU A 93 14.77 -6.15 5.38
N LYS A 94 14.02 -5.07 5.62
CA LYS A 94 14.22 -4.11 6.71
C LYS A 94 13.41 -4.50 7.94
N TRP A 95 13.82 -5.60 8.58
CA TRP A 95 13.05 -6.24 9.65
C TRP A 95 12.84 -5.36 10.89
N GLY A 96 13.79 -4.47 11.21
CA GLY A 96 13.67 -3.56 12.35
C GLY A 96 12.51 -2.57 12.18
N GLU A 97 12.42 -1.96 11.01
CA GLU A 97 11.38 -1.02 10.61
C GLU A 97 10.04 -1.71 10.41
N ALA A 98 10.05 -2.94 9.87
CA ALA A 98 8.85 -3.77 9.77
C ALA A 98 8.23 -4.03 11.15
N LEU A 99 9.04 -4.46 12.12
CA LEU A 99 8.61 -4.71 13.50
C LEU A 99 8.11 -3.44 14.18
N LYS A 100 8.78 -2.30 13.97
CA LYS A 100 8.34 -1.02 14.51
C LYS A 100 6.96 -0.63 13.97
N SER A 101 6.79 -0.70 12.65
CA SER A 101 5.53 -0.34 11.97
C SER A 101 4.38 -1.25 12.39
N SER A 102 4.64 -2.57 12.50
CA SER A 102 3.66 -3.56 12.98
C SER A 102 3.23 -3.30 14.43
N ARG A 103 4.17 -2.94 15.32
CA ARG A 103 3.85 -2.56 16.70
C ARG A 103 2.98 -1.31 16.77
N SER A 104 3.32 -0.27 16.00
CA SER A 104 2.50 0.96 15.94
C SER A 104 1.09 0.68 15.41
N ALA A 105 0.96 -0.13 14.35
CA ALA A 105 -0.35 -0.55 13.84
C ALA A 105 -1.18 -1.29 14.90
N ARG A 106 -0.56 -2.23 15.61
CA ARG A 106 -1.21 -2.97 16.69
C ARG A 106 -1.71 -2.05 17.80
N THR A 107 -0.89 -1.09 18.25
CA THR A 107 -1.30 -0.12 19.28
C THR A 107 -2.55 0.64 18.84
N ILE A 108 -2.56 1.19 17.62
CA ILE A 108 -3.74 1.88 17.10
C ILE A 108 -4.98 0.99 17.09
N PHE A 109 -4.86 -0.25 16.62
CA PHE A 109 -6.01 -1.16 16.58
C PHE A 109 -6.48 -1.62 17.96
N GLN A 110 -5.64 -1.56 18.99
CA GLN A 110 -6.03 -1.84 20.37
C GLN A 110 -6.76 -0.67 21.05
N GLU A 111 -6.53 0.55 20.56
CA GLU A 111 -7.13 1.78 21.09
C GLU A 111 -8.49 2.12 20.43
N LEU A 112 -8.89 1.39 19.38
CA LEU A 112 -10.16 1.53 18.65
C LEU A 112 -11.25 0.60 19.20
#